data_AF-A0A6G2JKM3-F1
#
_entry.id   AF-A0A6G2JKM3-F1
#
_cell.length_a   1.000
_cell.length_b   1.000
_cell.length_c   1.000
_cell.angle_alpha   90.00
_cell.angle_beta   90.00
_cell.angle_gamma   90.00
#
_symmetry.space_group_name_H-M   'P 1'
#
loop_
_entity.id
_entity.type
_entity.pdbx_description
1 polymer ?
#
loop_
_entity_poly.entity_id
_entity_poly.type
_entity_poly.pdbx_seq_one_letter_code
_entity_poly.pdbx_strand_id
1 'polypeptide(L)'
;MYRILGFVLIAAVISPVYAQQTEVMMLNNGQITSPENFYTPPKERVTEKNPWIAFLLSTAITGSGQFYNQQYSKGSAMFVGAATGIGMYFFSREDNFTHSISFKHIDRKDNDSMGNVGIGLTLGFIVWSMVDAPVSAVRINERNQQVMTMRPMIARDQIGVVFSLNFD
;
A
#
# COMPACT_ATOMS: atom_id res chain seq x y z
N MET A 1 25.78 15.17 -14.50
CA MET A 1 25.90 13.79 -13.98
C MET A 1 24.89 13.44 -12.88
N TYR A 2 23.95 14.33 -12.51
CA TYR A 2 22.92 14.06 -11.49
C TYR A 2 21.57 13.54 -12.04
N ARG A 3 21.43 13.44 -13.37
CA ARG A 3 20.16 13.10 -14.04
C ARG A 3 19.79 11.61 -14.01
N ILE A 4 20.73 10.72 -13.68
CA ILE A 4 20.51 9.26 -13.69
C ILE A 4 20.26 8.70 -12.28
N LEU A 5 20.66 9.42 -11.22
CA LEU A 5 20.48 8.95 -9.84
C LEU A 5 19.01 8.89 -9.39
N GLY A 6 18.15 9.76 -9.91
CA GLY A 6 16.73 9.82 -9.51
C GLY A 6 15.92 8.60 -9.94
N PHE A 7 16.23 8.00 -11.10
CA PHE A 7 15.51 6.84 -11.62
C PHE A 7 15.93 5.51 -10.97
N VAL A 8 17.19 5.42 -10.53
CA VAL A 8 17.74 4.19 -9.91
C VAL A 8 17.18 3.97 -8.50
N LEU A 9 16.82 5.05 -7.78
CA LEU A 9 16.21 4.94 -6.45
C LEU A 9 14.78 4.39 -6.46
N ILE A 10 14.01 4.61 -7.53
CA ILE A 10 12.63 4.13 -7.64
C ILE A 10 12.58 2.61 -7.88
N ALA A 11 13.51 2.07 -8.68
CA ALA A 11 13.58 0.62 -8.94
C ALA A 11 14.08 -0.17 -7.71
N ALA A 12 14.95 0.42 -6.88
CA ALA A 12 15.54 -0.26 -5.72
C ALA A 12 14.53 -0.53 -4.57
N VAL A 13 13.47 0.29 -4.44
CA VAL A 13 12.48 0.15 -3.36
C VAL A 13 11.42 -0.91 -3.66
N ILE A 14 11.19 -1.24 -4.94
CA ILE A 14 10.15 -2.19 -5.34
C ILE A 14 10.60 -3.65 -5.19
N SER A 15 11.90 -3.94 -5.30
CA SER A 15 12.43 -5.32 -5.31
C SER A 15 12.28 -6.09 -3.98
N PRO A 16 12.58 -5.55 -2.78
CA PRO A 16 12.54 -6.35 -1.56
C PRO A 16 11.13 -6.70 -1.08
N VAL A 17 10.09 -5.96 -1.52
CA VAL A 17 8.70 -6.18 -1.11
C VAL A 17 8.14 -7.50 -1.66
N TYR A 18 8.61 -7.96 -2.82
CA TYR A 18 8.19 -9.24 -3.38
C TYR A 18 8.91 -10.45 -2.77
N ALA A 19 10.14 -10.27 -2.26
CA ALA A 19 10.93 -11.37 -1.72
C ALA A 19 10.37 -11.93 -0.40
N GLN A 20 9.79 -11.07 0.46
CA GLN A 20 9.28 -11.48 1.78
C GLN A 20 8.00 -12.32 1.70
N GLN A 21 7.19 -12.15 0.66
CA GLN A 21 5.89 -12.83 0.56
C GLN A 21 6.02 -14.31 0.11
N THR A 22 7.13 -14.66 -0.53
CA THR A 22 7.43 -16.03 -0.98
C THR A 22 8.02 -16.92 0.11
N GLU A 23 8.74 -16.39 1.11
CA GLU A 23 9.33 -17.22 2.17
C GLU A 23 8.29 -17.82 3.12
N VAL A 24 7.19 -17.10 3.39
CA VAL A 24 6.15 -17.57 4.32
C VAL A 24 5.35 -18.76 3.76
N MET A 25 5.31 -18.95 2.44
CA MET A 25 4.60 -20.07 1.80
C MET A 25 5.43 -21.36 1.69
N MET A 26 6.75 -21.33 1.92
CA MET A 26 7.64 -22.49 1.74
C MET A 26 7.92 -23.28 3.04
N LEU A 27 7.49 -22.79 4.20
CA LEU A 27 7.87 -23.35 5.51
C LEU A 27 6.84 -24.30 6.15
N ASN A 28 5.77 -24.67 5.45
CA ASN A 28 4.67 -25.47 6.03
C ASN A 28 4.48 -26.86 5.39
N ASN A 29 5.57 -27.56 5.03
CA ASN A 29 5.46 -28.80 4.25
C ASN A 29 6.18 -30.04 4.81
N GLY A 30 6.34 -30.20 6.12
CA GLY A 30 7.12 -31.36 6.58
C GLY A 30 7.14 -31.79 8.05
N GLN A 31 6.13 -31.49 8.88
CA GLN A 31 6.06 -32.15 10.19
C GLN A 31 4.65 -32.68 10.50
N ILE A 32 4.42 -33.93 10.11
CA ILE A 32 3.37 -34.79 10.64
C ILE A 32 3.84 -35.26 12.02
N THR A 33 3.59 -34.47 13.06
CA THR A 33 3.80 -34.89 14.44
C THR A 33 2.52 -35.50 15.00
N SER A 34 2.70 -36.65 15.65
CA SER A 34 1.78 -37.45 16.47
C SER A 34 0.46 -36.77 16.94
N PRO A 35 -0.69 -37.48 16.90
CA PRO A 35 -2.03 -36.92 17.14
C PRO A 35 -2.39 -36.53 18.59
N GLU A 36 -1.44 -36.44 19.53
CA GLU A 36 -1.77 -36.34 20.97
C GLU A 36 -1.64 -34.97 21.65
N ASN A 37 -1.28 -33.91 20.95
CA ASN A 37 -1.36 -32.56 21.50
C ASN A 37 -1.87 -31.59 20.44
N PHE A 38 -3.20 -31.48 20.34
CA PHE A 38 -3.84 -30.35 19.69
C PHE A 38 -3.58 -29.10 20.55
N TYR A 39 -2.35 -28.59 20.47
CA TYR A 39 -2.04 -27.23 20.84
C TYR A 39 -2.90 -26.37 19.92
N THR A 40 -4.05 -25.91 20.39
CA THR A 40 -4.77 -24.84 19.71
C THR A 40 -3.86 -23.63 19.85
N PRO A 41 -3.16 -23.18 18.78
CA PRO A 41 -2.35 -21.99 18.89
C PRO A 41 -3.26 -20.89 19.42
N PRO A 42 -2.81 -20.09 20.40
CA PRO A 42 -3.62 -19.02 20.96
C PRO A 42 -4.19 -18.22 19.80
N LYS A 43 -5.54 -18.17 19.72
CA LYS A 43 -6.27 -17.51 18.65
C LYS A 43 -5.69 -16.11 18.49
N GLU A 44 -4.89 -15.91 17.44
CA GLU A 44 -4.22 -14.66 17.19
C GLU A 44 -5.32 -13.59 17.15
N ARG A 45 -5.25 -12.62 18.07
CA ARG A 45 -6.30 -11.61 18.16
C ARG A 45 -6.21 -10.80 16.90
N VAL A 46 -7.13 -11.05 15.99
CA VAL A 46 -7.23 -10.27 14.77
C VAL A 46 -7.69 -8.88 15.18
N THR A 47 -6.75 -7.94 15.25
CA THR A 47 -7.01 -6.57 15.68
C THR A 47 -7.82 -5.85 14.61
N GLU A 48 -9.02 -5.41 14.98
CA GLU A 48 -9.86 -4.58 14.11
C GLU A 48 -9.13 -3.26 13.77
N LYS A 49 -9.17 -2.90 12.49
CA LYS A 49 -8.55 -1.70 11.95
C LYS A 49 -9.56 -0.56 11.99
N ASN A 50 -9.15 0.63 12.43
CA ASN A 50 -10.02 1.81 12.42
C ASN A 50 -9.89 2.57 11.08
N PRO A 51 -10.94 2.68 10.25
CA PRO A 51 -10.88 3.37 8.96
C PRO A 51 -10.51 4.84 9.07
N TRP A 52 -10.93 5.52 10.15
CA TRP A 52 -10.62 6.94 10.37
C TRP A 52 -9.14 7.16 10.64
N ILE A 53 -8.49 6.24 11.36
CA ILE A 53 -7.03 6.30 11.56
C ILE A 53 -6.31 6.10 10.23
N ALA A 54 -6.75 5.13 9.42
CA ALA A 54 -6.18 4.90 8.08
C ALA A 54 -6.31 6.14 7.18
N PHE A 55 -7.47 6.81 7.21
CA PHE A 55 -7.71 8.06 6.49
C PHE A 55 -6.80 9.21 6.97
N LEU A 56 -6.72 9.43 8.29
CA LEU A 56 -5.90 10.49 8.87
C LEU A 56 -4.42 10.28 8.56
N LEU A 57 -3.94 9.03 8.62
CA LEU A 57 -2.59 8.67 8.22
C LEU A 57 -2.35 9.02 6.75
N SER A 58 -3.20 8.53 5.83
CA SER A 58 -3.07 8.86 4.39
C SER A 58 -3.13 10.36 4.09
N THR A 59 -3.86 11.13 4.90
CA THR A 59 -3.92 12.60 4.80
C THR A 59 -2.61 13.25 5.22
N ALA A 60 -1.99 12.76 6.31
CA ALA A 60 -0.73 13.28 6.81
C ALA A 60 0.45 12.91 5.90
N ILE A 61 0.50 11.65 5.46
CA ILE A 61 1.53 11.11 4.58
C ILE A 61 0.88 10.18 3.56
N THR A 62 1.02 10.50 2.28
CA THR A 62 0.49 9.69 1.18
C THR A 62 0.99 8.25 1.26
N GLY A 63 0.07 7.29 1.19
CA GLY A 63 0.35 5.86 1.28
C GLY A 63 0.41 5.30 2.71
N SER A 64 0.50 6.14 3.75
CA SER A 64 0.70 5.64 5.11
C SER A 64 -0.50 4.92 5.72
N GLY A 65 -1.73 5.27 5.34
CA GLY A 65 -2.92 4.49 5.70
C GLY A 65 -2.87 3.05 5.17
N GLN A 66 -2.19 2.81 4.04
CA GLN A 66 -1.99 1.45 3.53
C GLN A 66 -0.96 0.67 4.35
N PHE A 67 0.07 1.33 4.90
CA PHE A 67 1.00 0.71 5.84
C PHE A 67 0.30 0.28 7.14
N TYR A 68 -0.62 1.10 7.66
CA TYR A 68 -1.48 0.71 8.79
C TYR A 68 -2.32 -0.54 8.51
N ASN A 69 -2.80 -0.66 7.27
CA ASN A 69 -3.54 -1.81 6.76
C ASN A 69 -2.65 -3.00 6.36
N GLN A 70 -1.33 -2.95 6.59
CA GLN A 70 -0.35 -3.97 6.19
C GLN A 70 -0.31 -4.22 4.67
N GLN A 71 -0.81 -3.29 3.85
CA GLN A 71 -0.74 -3.34 2.38
C GLN A 71 0.47 -2.55 1.88
N TYR A 72 1.67 -3.00 2.27
CA TYR A 72 2.93 -2.28 2.01
C TYR A 72 3.17 -1.98 0.54
N SER A 73 2.89 -2.93 -0.36
CA SER A 73 3.10 -2.74 -1.80
C SER A 73 2.28 -1.59 -2.37
N LYS A 74 1.03 -1.44 -1.92
CA LYS A 74 0.17 -0.31 -2.31
C LYS A 74 0.63 1.00 -1.70
N GLY A 75 0.95 0.99 -0.41
CA GLY A 75 1.44 2.18 0.29
C GLY A 75 2.69 2.74 -0.37
N SER A 76 3.68 1.88 -0.66
CA SER A 76 4.91 2.26 -1.36
C SER A 76 4.64 2.79 -2.76
N ALA A 77 3.76 2.16 -3.53
CA ALA A 77 3.42 2.62 -4.88
C ALA A 77 2.80 4.04 -4.86
N MET A 78 1.88 4.29 -3.93
CA MET A 78 1.25 5.61 -3.78
C MET A 78 2.26 6.67 -3.33
N PHE A 79 3.13 6.34 -2.36
CA PHE A 79 4.14 7.25 -1.86
C PHE A 79 5.17 7.62 -2.95
N VAL A 80 5.70 6.63 -3.66
CA VAL A 80 6.63 6.84 -4.77
C VAL A 80 5.98 7.68 -5.87
N GLY A 81 4.74 7.37 -6.26
CA GLY A 81 4.01 8.13 -7.26
C GLY A 81 3.84 9.61 -6.88
N ALA A 82 3.46 9.89 -5.63
CA ALA A 82 3.36 11.25 -5.13
C ALA A 82 4.72 11.97 -5.11
N ALA A 83 5.78 11.29 -4.66
CA ALA A 83 7.14 11.82 -4.64
C ALA A 83 7.68 12.10 -6.05
N THR A 84 7.36 11.25 -7.03
CA THR A 84 7.69 11.49 -8.44
C THR A 84 7.03 12.78 -8.96
N GLY A 85 5.75 13.01 -8.65
CA GLY A 85 5.06 14.25 -9.04
C GLY A 85 5.71 15.51 -8.42
N ILE A 86 6.10 15.43 -7.14
CA ILE A 86 6.84 16.51 -6.46
C ILE A 86 8.19 16.74 -7.15
N GLY A 87 8.91 15.67 -7.48
CA GLY A 87 10.18 15.74 -8.21
C GLY A 87 10.03 16.40 -9.58
N MET A 88 8.99 16.05 -10.33
CA MET A 88 8.68 16.69 -11.62
C MET A 88 8.43 18.19 -11.48
N TYR A 89 7.72 18.61 -10.44
CA TYR A 89 7.46 20.01 -10.16
C TYR A 89 8.73 20.80 -9.89
N PHE A 90 9.63 20.29 -9.03
CA PHE A 90 10.91 20.96 -8.75
C PHE A 90 11.84 20.95 -9.96
N PHE A 91 11.94 19.84 -10.68
CA PHE A 91 12.78 19.73 -11.87
C PHE A 91 12.34 20.72 -12.97
N SER A 92 11.03 20.95 -13.12
CA SER A 92 10.49 21.96 -14.04
C SER A 92 10.90 23.40 -13.68
N ARG A 93 11.33 23.67 -12.44
CA ARG A 93 11.73 25.02 -11.97
C ARG A 93 13.22 25.27 -12.04
N GLU A 94 14.06 24.23 -11.90
CA GLU A 94 15.52 24.39 -11.95
C GLU A 94 16.02 24.84 -13.34
N ASP A 95 15.39 24.35 -14.43
CA ASP A 95 15.76 24.72 -15.79
C ASP A 95 15.52 26.21 -16.12
N ASN A 96 14.67 26.92 -15.33
CA ASN A 96 14.40 28.34 -15.49
C ASN A 96 15.48 29.25 -14.88
N PHE A 97 16.35 28.75 -14.00
CA PHE A 97 17.36 29.57 -13.29
C PHE A 97 18.66 29.75 -14.10
N THR A 98 19.00 28.81 -15.00
CA THR A 98 20.25 28.85 -15.75
C THR A 98 20.19 29.72 -17.02
N HIS A 99 18.99 30.05 -17.52
CA HIS A 99 18.84 30.78 -18.78
C HIS A 99 18.75 32.31 -18.65
N SER A 100 18.78 32.88 -17.43
CA SER A 100 18.56 34.32 -17.19
C SER A 100 19.77 35.24 -17.44
N ILE A 101 20.90 34.72 -17.94
CA ILE A 101 22.11 35.53 -18.23
C ILE A 101 22.34 35.73 -19.74
N SER A 102 21.46 35.21 -20.61
CA SER A 102 21.58 35.41 -22.06
C SER A 102 20.53 36.41 -22.55
N PHE A 103 20.98 37.64 -22.82
CA PHE A 103 20.19 38.70 -23.44
C PHE A 103 19.75 38.30 -24.86
N LYS A 104 18.62 37.60 -24.98
CA LYS A 104 17.93 37.46 -26.27
C LYS A 104 16.44 37.34 -26.04
N HIS A 105 15.71 38.37 -26.48
CA HIS A 105 14.26 38.35 -26.67
C HIS A 105 13.89 37.15 -27.55
N ILE A 106 13.45 36.06 -26.93
CA ILE A 106 12.78 34.95 -27.61
C ILE A 106 11.54 34.64 -26.77
N ASP A 107 10.39 34.69 -27.45
CA ASP A 107 9.06 34.36 -26.94
C ASP A 107 9.08 33.21 -25.94
N ARG A 108 8.75 33.55 -24.70
CA ARG A 108 8.59 32.61 -23.58
C ARG A 108 7.27 31.88 -23.80
N LYS A 109 7.25 30.87 -24.66
CA LYS A 109 6.18 29.86 -24.62
C LYS A 109 6.51 28.93 -23.45
N ASP A 110 5.85 29.24 -22.34
CA ASP A 110 6.04 28.63 -21.02
C ASP A 110 6.00 27.10 -21.06
N ASN A 111 7.13 26.47 -20.73
CA ASN A 111 7.25 25.03 -20.47
C ASN A 111 6.76 24.65 -19.05
N ASP A 112 5.87 25.44 -18.46
CA ASP A 112 5.26 25.20 -17.14
C ASP A 112 4.31 23.99 -17.12
N SER A 113 4.03 23.41 -18.29
CA SER A 113 3.19 22.22 -18.45
C SER A 113 3.70 21.03 -17.64
N MET A 114 5.02 20.81 -17.57
CA MET A 114 5.59 19.68 -16.82
C MET A 114 5.41 19.83 -15.31
N GLY A 115 5.56 21.05 -14.79
CA GLY A 115 5.28 21.36 -13.39
C GLY A 115 3.81 21.15 -13.02
N ASN A 116 2.90 21.56 -13.90
CA ASN A 116 1.45 21.35 -13.72
C ASN A 116 1.08 19.85 -13.74
N VAL A 117 1.69 19.07 -14.64
CA VAL A 117 1.53 17.60 -14.65
C VAL A 117 2.04 16.99 -13.35
N GLY A 118 3.19 17.43 -12.84
CA GLY A 118 3.74 16.97 -11.56
C GLY A 118 2.79 17.22 -10.38
N ILE A 119 2.25 18.44 -10.27
CA ILE A 119 1.25 18.79 -9.25
C ILE A 119 0.00 17.91 -9.38
N GLY A 120 -0.53 17.76 -10.60
CA GLY A 120 -1.71 16.93 -10.86
C GLY A 120 -1.50 15.48 -10.44
N LEU A 121 -0.33 14.92 -10.75
CA LEU A 121 0.05 13.56 -10.35
C LEU A 121 0.11 13.42 -8.82
N THR A 122 0.77 14.34 -8.13
CA THR A 122 0.87 14.33 -6.67
C THR A 122 -0.50 14.40 -6.00
N LEU A 123 -1.36 15.34 -6.43
CA LEU A 123 -2.72 15.46 -5.90
C LEU A 123 -3.56 14.21 -6.18
N GLY A 124 -3.42 13.62 -7.38
CA GLY A 124 -4.07 12.36 -7.73
C GLY A 124 -3.72 11.23 -6.76
N PHE A 125 -2.44 11.05 -6.44
CA PHE A 125 -2.00 10.04 -5.48
C PHE A 125 -2.42 10.33 -4.03
N ILE A 126 -2.43 11.60 -3.61
CA ILE A 126 -2.93 12.00 -2.28
C ILE A 126 -4.41 11.59 -2.15
N VAL A 127 -5.26 12.03 -3.09
CA VAL A 127 -6.70 11.74 -3.06
C VAL A 127 -6.96 10.24 -3.15
N TRP A 128 -6.25 9.53 -4.04
CA TRP A 128 -6.37 8.08 -4.15
C TRP A 128 -6.02 7.39 -2.83
N SER A 129 -4.93 7.82 -2.16
CA SER A 129 -4.51 7.25 -0.89
C SER A 129 -5.51 7.51 0.24
N MET A 130 -6.12 8.70 0.28
CA MET A 130 -7.14 9.06 1.26
C MET A 130 -8.41 8.21 1.13
N VAL A 131 -8.80 7.84 -0.10
CA VAL A 131 -10.01 7.03 -0.34
C VAL A 131 -9.73 5.53 -0.18
N ASP A 132 -8.63 5.00 -0.73
CA ASP A 132 -8.39 3.54 -0.75
C ASP A 132 -8.01 2.99 0.64
N ALA A 133 -7.40 3.80 1.51
CA ALA A 133 -6.99 3.38 2.85
C ALA A 133 -8.16 3.04 3.79
N PRO A 134 -9.18 3.89 4.02
CA PRO A 134 -10.32 3.53 4.85
C PRO A 134 -11.12 2.37 4.25
N VAL A 135 -11.30 2.32 2.93
CA VAL A 135 -12.00 1.21 2.24
C VAL A 135 -11.25 -0.11 2.46
N SER A 136 -9.92 -0.09 2.40
CA SER A 136 -9.09 -1.26 2.67
C SER A 136 -9.18 -1.72 4.12
N ALA A 137 -9.28 -0.79 5.08
CA ALA A 137 -9.46 -1.12 6.49
C ALA A 137 -10.81 -1.83 6.74
N VAL A 138 -11.91 -1.32 6.17
CA VAL A 138 -13.24 -1.95 6.24
C VAL A 138 -13.21 -3.36 5.66
N ARG A 139 -12.67 -3.53 4.45
CA ARG A 139 -12.56 -4.84 3.80
C ARG A 139 -11.74 -5.85 4.60
N ILE A 140 -10.67 -5.41 5.26
CA ILE A 140 -9.87 -6.26 6.15
C ILE A 140 -10.70 -6.70 7.35
N ASN A 141 -11.43 -5.78 7.99
CA ASN A 141 -12.30 -6.11 9.12
C ASN A 141 -13.39 -7.12 8.74
N GLU A 142 -14.05 -6.94 7.59
CA GLU A 142 -15.06 -7.87 7.07
C GLU A 142 -14.47 -9.27 6.85
N ARG A 143 -13.31 -9.37 6.19
CA ARG A 143 -12.62 -10.66 5.99
C ARG A 143 -12.26 -11.33 7.30
N ASN A 144 -11.81 -10.55 8.27
CA ASN A 144 -11.42 -11.04 9.59
C ASN A 144 -12.63 -11.59 10.37
N GLN A 145 -13.81 -10.98 10.22
CA GLN A 145 -15.05 -11.47 10.81
C GLN A 145 -15.52 -12.78 10.15
N GLN A 146 -15.44 -12.88 8.82
CA GLN A 146 -15.80 -14.09 8.08
C GLN A 146 -14.96 -15.32 8.45
N VAL A 147 -13.65 -15.14 8.70
CA VAL A 147 -12.77 -16.23 9.15
C VAL A 147 -13.17 -16.74 10.54
N MET A 148 -13.70 -15.87 11.42
CA MET A 148 -14.13 -16.28 12.75
C MET A 148 -15.46 -17.04 12.78
N THR A 149 -16.29 -16.93 11.73
CA THR A 149 -17.58 -17.64 11.63
C THR A 149 -17.45 -19.09 11.16
N MET A 150 -16.32 -19.52 10.60
CA MET A 150 -16.07 -20.93 10.28
C MET A 150 -15.67 -21.71 11.54
N ARG A 151 -16.65 -22.05 12.39
CA ARG A 151 -16.42 -22.93 13.54
C ARG A 151 -16.60 -24.39 13.11
N PRO A 152 -15.62 -25.30 13.32
CA PRO A 152 -15.84 -26.71 13.13
C PRO A 152 -16.92 -27.17 14.12
N MET A 153 -18.02 -27.68 13.60
CA MET A 153 -19.07 -28.25 14.42
C MET A 153 -18.72 -29.72 14.65
N ILE A 154 -18.18 -30.03 15.82
CA ILE A 154 -18.01 -31.42 16.25
C ILE A 154 -19.37 -31.86 16.80
N ALA A 155 -20.25 -32.31 15.91
CA ALA A 155 -21.43 -33.06 16.30
C ALA A 155 -20.97 -34.48 16.67
N ARG A 156 -21.53 -35.02 17.75
CA ARG A 156 -21.04 -36.25 18.45
C ARG A 156 -20.88 -37.48 17.55
N ASP A 157 -21.48 -37.50 16.36
CA ASP A 157 -21.40 -38.59 15.39
C ASP A 157 -21.20 -38.12 13.92
N GLN A 158 -20.86 -36.84 13.66
CA GLN A 158 -20.63 -36.35 12.29
C GLN A 158 -19.49 -35.32 12.24
N ILE A 159 -18.43 -35.68 11.50
CA ILE A 159 -17.40 -34.72 11.05
C ILE A 159 -17.97 -34.01 9.83
N GLY A 160 -18.47 -32.80 10.00
CA GLY A 160 -19.03 -31.98 8.91
C GLY A 160 -18.57 -30.53 9.00
N VAL A 161 -18.42 -29.87 7.85
CA VAL A 161 -18.24 -28.42 7.76
C VAL A 161 -19.63 -27.81 7.57
N VAL A 162 -20.10 -27.03 8.55
CA VAL A 162 -21.38 -26.30 8.44
C VAL A 162 -21.10 -24.91 7.88
N PHE A 163 -21.71 -24.59 6.74
CA PHE A 163 -21.72 -23.26 6.16
C PHE A 163 -22.94 -22.49 6.69
N SER A 164 -22.72 -21.55 7.61
CA SER A 164 -23.75 -20.59 8.02
C SER A 164 -23.63 -19.35 7.14
N LEU A 165 -24.52 -19.20 6.17
CA LEU A 165 -24.69 -17.95 5.42
C LEU A 165 -25.71 -17.09 6.17
N ASN A 166 -25.26 -16.05 6.86
CA ASN A 166 -26.16 -15.01 7.35
C ASN A 166 -26.44 -14.07 6.18
N PHE A 167 -27.68 -14.04 5.73
CA PHE A 167 -28.20 -13.01 4.85
C PHE A 167 -28.90 -11.98 5.74
N ASP A 168 -28.22 -10.85 5.97
CA ASP A 168 -28.85 -9.65 6.50
C ASP A 168 -29.55 -8.87 5.37
#